data_AF-A0A9D8L280-F1
#
_entry.id   AF-A0A9D8L280-F1
#
_cell.length_a   1.000
_cell.length_b   1.000
_cell.length_c   1.000
_cell.angle_alpha   90.00
_cell.angle_beta   90.00
_cell.angle_gamma   90.00
#
_symmetry.space_group_name_H-M   'P 1'
#
loop_
_entity.id
_entity.type
_entity.pdbx_description
1 polymer ?
#
loop_
_entity_poly.entity_id
_entity_poly.type
_entity_poly.pdbx_seq_one_letter_code
_entity_poly.pdbx_strand_id
1 'polypeptide(L)'
;ICATDLLGQAEHGPTSPAILLTTSERLARATIDEVARLLAILPTAGVARMAWENCGEVILCEDHDEMLAKANDLAFEHVQVMTDRDEWYLQNLRSYGALFLGPRTNVAFGDKVIGTNHTLPTQRAGRYTGGLWVGKFLKTHSYQRVLTDEASATMGAYCSRLCMLEGFVGHAEQANVRVRRYGGRNVPYGTSAN
;
A
#
# COMPACT_ATOMS: atom_id res chain seq x y z
N ILE A 1 4.18 -8.00 -26.89
CA ILE A 1 3.69 -8.16 -25.49
C ILE A 1 3.97 -6.87 -24.72
N CYS A 2 5.22 -6.58 -24.29
CA CYS A 2 5.51 -5.38 -23.49
C CYS A 2 4.95 -4.07 -24.08
N ALA A 3 5.19 -3.79 -25.36
CA ALA A 3 4.66 -2.59 -26.03
C ALA A 3 3.12 -2.52 -26.01
N THR A 4 2.44 -3.66 -26.18
CA THR A 4 0.98 -3.75 -26.13
C THR A 4 0.45 -3.49 -24.72
N ASP A 5 1.07 -4.10 -23.71
CA ASP A 5 0.66 -3.94 -22.31
C ASP A 5 0.90 -2.48 -21.83
N LEU A 6 2.02 -1.86 -22.21
CA LEU A 6 2.29 -0.45 -21.96
C LEU A 6 1.23 0.46 -22.58
N LEU A 7 0.86 0.20 -23.83
CA LEU A 7 -0.17 1.00 -24.52
C LEU A 7 -1.57 0.78 -23.95
N GLY A 8 -1.86 -0.40 -23.41
CA GLY A 8 -3.10 -0.67 -22.67
C GLY A 8 -3.27 0.25 -21.46
N GLN A 9 -2.19 0.58 -20.74
CA GLN A 9 -2.25 1.60 -19.68
C GLN A 9 -2.28 3.02 -20.24
N ALA A 10 -1.48 3.30 -21.27
CA ALA A 10 -1.33 4.62 -21.87
C ALA A 10 -2.66 5.17 -22.42
N GLU A 11 -3.55 4.31 -22.91
CA GLU A 11 -4.85 4.74 -23.45
C GLU A 11 -5.86 5.24 -22.40
N HIS A 12 -5.60 5.01 -21.10
CA HIS A 12 -6.49 5.48 -20.03
C HIS A 12 -6.56 7.02 -19.92
N GLY A 13 -5.50 7.74 -20.31
CA GLY A 13 -5.47 9.19 -20.20
C GLY A 13 -4.10 9.79 -20.54
N PRO A 14 -4.03 11.07 -20.92
CA PRO A 14 -2.83 11.71 -21.46
C PRO A 14 -1.67 11.85 -20.44
N THR A 15 -1.94 11.61 -19.16
CA THR A 15 -0.95 11.64 -18.06
C THR A 15 -0.71 10.26 -17.45
N SER A 16 -1.17 9.19 -18.10
CA SER A 16 -0.98 7.82 -17.63
C SER A 16 0.50 7.43 -17.77
N PRO A 17 1.18 7.04 -16.68
CA PRO A 17 2.54 6.53 -16.78
C PRO A 17 2.54 5.15 -17.46
N ALA A 18 3.52 4.93 -18.33
CA ALA A 18 3.76 3.65 -19.00
C ALA A 18 5.26 3.37 -19.02
N ILE A 19 5.78 2.66 -18.02
CA ILE A 19 7.22 2.47 -17.83
C ILE A 19 7.60 1.00 -18.00
N LEU A 20 8.64 0.74 -18.80
CA LEU A 20 9.32 -0.55 -18.88
C LEU A 20 10.63 -0.50 -18.07
N LEU A 21 10.79 -1.41 -17.11
CA LEU A 21 12.09 -1.75 -16.54
C LEU A 21 12.61 -3.02 -17.20
N THR A 22 13.87 -3.06 -17.60
CA THR A 22 14.48 -4.25 -18.21
C THR A 22 15.99 -4.26 -18.00
N THR A 23 16.60 -5.45 -17.95
CA THR A 23 18.06 -5.62 -18.00
C THR A 23 18.59 -5.87 -19.41
N SER A 24 17.70 -5.95 -20.41
CA SER A 24 18.05 -6.23 -21.80
C SER A 24 17.92 -4.99 -22.67
N GLU A 25 19.05 -4.45 -23.13
CA GLU A 25 19.07 -3.32 -24.07
C GLU A 25 18.34 -3.64 -25.38
N ARG A 26 18.47 -4.89 -25.86
CA ARG A 26 17.74 -5.34 -27.05
C ARG A 26 16.23 -5.24 -26.86
N LEU A 27 15.72 -5.70 -25.71
CA LEU A 27 14.29 -5.61 -25.40
C LEU A 27 13.85 -4.14 -25.22
N ALA A 28 14.68 -3.31 -24.60
CA ALA A 28 14.42 -1.89 -24.42
C ALA A 28 14.18 -1.20 -25.77
N ARG A 29 15.14 -1.32 -26.70
CA ARG A 29 15.07 -0.71 -28.04
C ARG A 29 13.91 -1.26 -28.86
N ALA A 30 13.75 -2.58 -28.90
CA ALA A 30 12.67 -3.23 -29.64
C ALA A 30 11.27 -2.83 -29.11
N THR A 31 11.14 -2.56 -27.82
CA THR A 31 9.87 -2.10 -27.24
C THR A 31 9.52 -0.68 -27.72
N ILE A 32 10.51 0.22 -27.78
CA ILE A 32 10.29 1.59 -28.28
C ILE A 32 9.83 1.56 -29.74
N ASP A 33 10.50 0.78 -30.58
CA ASP A 33 10.14 0.63 -32.00
C ASP A 33 8.73 0.04 -32.16
N GLU A 34 8.40 -0.97 -31.35
CA GLU A 34 7.09 -1.61 -31.41
C GLU A 34 5.96 -0.71 -30.88
N VAL A 35 6.22 0.11 -29.86
CA VAL A 35 5.26 1.14 -29.41
C VAL A 35 4.96 2.12 -30.55
N ALA A 36 5.99 2.60 -31.26
CA ALA A 36 5.81 3.50 -32.40
C ALA A 36 4.97 2.84 -33.51
N ARG A 37 5.22 1.57 -33.81
CA ARG A 37 4.46 0.78 -34.79
C ARG A 37 3.00 0.62 -34.37
N LEU A 38 2.74 0.27 -33.10
CA LEU A 38 1.39 0.05 -32.58
C LEU A 38 0.58 1.35 -32.53
N LEU A 39 1.20 2.48 -32.18
CA LEU A 39 0.55 3.80 -32.20
C LEU A 39 0.14 4.28 -33.60
N ALA A 40 0.60 3.63 -34.68
CA ALA A 40 0.12 3.91 -36.04
C ALA A 40 -1.20 3.20 -36.37
N ILE A 41 -1.55 2.14 -35.63
CA ILE A 41 -2.73 1.30 -35.92
C ILE A 41 -3.74 1.24 -34.77
N LEU A 42 -3.37 1.66 -33.57
CA LEU A 42 -4.24 1.68 -32.40
C LEU A 42 -5.37 2.71 -32.58
N PRO A 43 -6.66 2.33 -32.51
CA PRO A 43 -7.76 3.29 -32.67
C PRO A 43 -7.75 4.43 -31.63
N THR A 44 -7.28 4.14 -30.42
CA THR A 44 -7.14 5.08 -29.29
C THR A 44 -5.78 5.81 -29.28
N ALA A 45 -5.00 5.73 -30.37
CA ALA A 45 -3.64 6.27 -30.44
C ALA A 45 -3.53 7.75 -30.09
N GLY A 46 -4.56 8.57 -30.32
CA GLY A 46 -4.52 9.99 -29.97
C GLY A 46 -4.20 10.23 -28.48
N VAL A 47 -4.87 9.50 -27.58
CA VAL A 47 -4.64 9.62 -26.13
C VAL A 47 -3.39 8.86 -25.72
N ALA A 48 -3.23 7.62 -26.20
CA ALA A 48 -2.09 6.78 -25.84
C ALA A 48 -0.74 7.40 -26.26
N ARG A 49 -0.71 8.11 -27.40
CA ARG A 49 0.47 8.85 -27.86
C ARG A 49 0.86 9.96 -26.90
N MET A 50 -0.11 10.77 -26.45
CA MET A 50 0.16 11.83 -25.47
C MET A 50 0.72 11.27 -24.17
N ALA A 51 0.14 10.16 -23.67
CA ALA A 51 0.61 9.51 -22.46
C ALA A 51 2.04 8.97 -22.63
N TRP A 52 2.31 8.30 -23.74
CA TRP A 52 3.65 7.77 -24.04
C TRP A 52 4.69 8.88 -24.21
N GLU A 53 4.37 9.96 -24.92
CA GLU A 53 5.31 11.07 -25.14
C GLU A 53 5.63 11.86 -23.86
N ASN A 54 4.65 11.99 -22.94
CA ASN A 54 4.81 12.79 -21.73
C ASN A 54 5.27 11.97 -20.51
N CYS A 55 4.94 10.68 -20.46
CA CYS A 55 5.08 9.84 -19.26
C CYS A 55 5.61 8.43 -19.56
N GLY A 56 5.88 8.12 -20.83
CA GLY A 56 6.46 6.86 -21.25
C GLY A 56 7.97 6.82 -21.02
N GLU A 57 8.45 5.78 -20.35
CA GLU A 57 9.88 5.63 -20.08
C GLU A 57 10.32 4.17 -20.28
N VAL A 58 11.55 3.99 -20.77
CA VAL A 58 12.22 2.68 -20.78
C VAL A 58 13.51 2.83 -20.01
N ILE A 59 13.61 2.13 -18.89
CA ILE A 59 14.74 2.19 -17.97
C ILE A 59 15.50 0.88 -18.08
N LEU A 60 16.74 0.97 -18.57
CA LEU A 60 17.68 -0.13 -18.62
C LEU A 60 18.40 -0.22 -17.26
N CYS A 61 18.20 -1.34 -16.56
CA CYS A 61 18.87 -1.68 -15.32
C CYS A 61 20.06 -2.62 -15.58
N GLU A 62 21.06 -2.60 -14.70
CA GLU A 62 22.22 -3.50 -14.74
C GLU A 62 21.81 -4.94 -14.42
N ASP A 63 20.96 -5.14 -13.41
CA ASP A 63 20.52 -6.45 -12.95
C ASP A 63 19.12 -6.45 -12.32
N HIS A 64 18.72 -7.61 -11.80
CA HIS A 64 17.41 -7.79 -11.16
C HIS A 64 17.27 -7.03 -9.83
N ASP A 65 18.37 -6.82 -9.10
CA ASP A 65 18.38 -6.10 -7.83
C ASP A 65 18.15 -4.60 -8.06
N GLU A 66 18.81 -4.01 -9.06
CA GLU A 66 18.54 -2.63 -9.46
C GLU A 66 17.12 -2.47 -9.98
N MET A 67 16.64 -3.42 -10.82
CA MET A 67 15.27 -3.39 -11.33
C MET A 67 14.23 -3.47 -10.19
N LEU A 68 14.47 -4.30 -9.19
CA LEU A 68 13.63 -4.40 -7.98
C LEU A 68 13.66 -3.09 -7.17
N ALA A 69 14.84 -2.53 -6.94
CA ALA A 69 14.99 -1.28 -6.21
C ALA A 69 14.26 -0.13 -6.93
N LYS A 70 14.39 -0.06 -8.26
CA LYS A 70 13.69 0.93 -9.08
C LYS A 70 12.18 0.75 -9.05
N ALA A 71 11.68 -0.49 -9.16
CA ALA A 71 10.25 -0.78 -9.06
C ALA A 71 9.66 -0.35 -7.70
N ASN A 72 10.36 -0.63 -6.60
CA ASN A 72 9.95 -0.21 -5.26
C ASN A 72 9.97 1.33 -5.09
N ASP A 73 10.95 2.03 -5.68
CA ASP A 73 10.96 3.50 -5.67
C ASP A 73 9.80 4.07 -6.52
N LEU A 74 9.52 3.51 -7.69
CA LEU A 74 8.42 3.97 -8.52
C LEU A 74 7.04 3.71 -7.89
N ALA A 75 6.90 2.62 -7.14
CA ALA A 75 5.71 2.29 -6.35
C ALA A 75 4.39 2.42 -7.12
N PHE A 76 4.36 1.81 -8.32
CA PHE A 76 3.25 1.95 -9.24
C PHE A 76 1.96 1.28 -8.79
N GLU A 77 0.85 1.79 -9.31
CA GLU A 77 -0.49 1.24 -9.16
C GLU A 77 -0.54 -0.22 -9.64
N HIS A 78 -0.05 -0.47 -10.86
CA HIS A 78 0.03 -1.79 -11.47
C HIS A 78 1.49 -2.14 -11.76
N VAL A 79 1.92 -3.34 -11.37
CA VAL A 79 3.26 -3.86 -11.67
C VAL A 79 3.14 -5.22 -12.34
N GLN A 80 3.61 -5.34 -13.58
CA GLN A 80 3.65 -6.61 -14.30
C GLN A 80 5.08 -7.13 -14.39
N VAL A 81 5.31 -8.33 -13.86
CA VAL A 81 6.61 -9.01 -13.83
C VAL A 81 6.59 -10.12 -14.89
N MET A 82 7.44 -9.99 -15.90
CA MET A 82 7.60 -10.97 -16.97
C MET A 82 9.06 -11.42 -17.04
N THR A 83 9.49 -12.20 -16.03
CA THR A 83 10.88 -12.63 -15.90
C THR A 83 10.96 -14.15 -15.79
N ASP A 84 12.17 -14.70 -15.63
CA ASP A 84 12.39 -16.09 -15.25
C ASP A 84 12.37 -16.31 -13.72
N ARG A 85 12.02 -15.26 -12.95
CA ARG A 85 12.18 -15.17 -11.49
C ARG A 85 10.92 -14.61 -10.80
N ASP A 86 9.74 -14.95 -11.29
CA ASP A 86 8.47 -14.40 -10.80
C ASP A 86 8.30 -14.52 -9.27
N GLU A 87 8.65 -15.67 -8.68
CA GLU A 87 8.56 -15.86 -7.23
C GLU A 87 9.58 -15.06 -6.43
N TRP A 88 10.75 -14.78 -7.01
CA TRP A 88 11.72 -13.91 -6.37
C TRP A 88 11.18 -12.48 -6.31
N TYR A 89 10.53 -12.00 -7.37
CA TYR A 89 9.87 -10.69 -7.35
C TYR A 89 8.70 -10.64 -6.37
N LEU A 90 7.87 -11.69 -6.30
CA LEU A 90 6.78 -11.76 -5.32
C LEU A 90 7.29 -11.65 -3.87
N GLN A 91 8.43 -12.28 -3.57
CA GLN A 91 9.01 -12.27 -2.22
C GLN A 91 9.71 -10.95 -1.87
N ASN A 92 10.18 -10.20 -2.87
CA ASN A 92 11.06 -9.05 -2.65
C ASN A 92 10.45 -7.68 -3.02
N LEU A 93 9.40 -7.62 -3.84
CA LEU A 93 8.66 -6.39 -4.09
C LEU A 93 7.83 -5.99 -2.86
N ARG A 94 7.85 -4.71 -2.51
CA ARG A 94 7.23 -4.19 -1.28
C ARG A 94 6.31 -3.00 -1.52
N SER A 95 6.40 -2.34 -2.67
CA SER A 95 5.62 -1.15 -2.96
C SER A 95 4.98 -1.25 -4.34
N TYR A 96 3.70 -1.60 -4.37
CA TYR A 96 2.86 -1.71 -5.56
C TYR A 96 1.37 -1.68 -5.15
N GLY A 97 0.46 -1.35 -6.07
CA GLY A 97 -0.98 -1.51 -5.87
C GLY A 97 -1.42 -2.96 -6.12
N ALA A 98 -1.17 -3.47 -7.32
CA ALA A 98 -1.39 -4.86 -7.72
C ALA A 98 -0.22 -5.42 -8.52
N LEU A 99 0.08 -6.71 -8.30
CA LEU A 99 1.20 -7.42 -8.90
C LEU A 99 0.67 -8.50 -9.86
N PHE A 100 1.15 -8.48 -11.09
CA PHE A 100 0.80 -9.41 -12.17
C PHE A 100 2.04 -10.25 -12.51
N LEU A 101 1.98 -11.56 -12.24
CA LEU A 101 3.15 -12.44 -12.35
C LEU A 101 3.10 -13.32 -13.60
N GLY A 102 4.21 -13.32 -14.34
CA GLY A 102 4.46 -14.13 -15.52
C GLY A 102 3.83 -13.58 -16.81
N PRO A 103 4.28 -14.06 -17.98
CA PRO A 103 3.87 -13.53 -19.29
C PRO A 103 2.41 -13.84 -19.68
N ARG A 104 1.69 -14.62 -18.87
CA ARG A 104 0.28 -14.98 -19.10
C ARG A 104 -0.70 -14.09 -18.33
N THR A 105 -0.19 -13.19 -17.48
CA THR A 105 -0.97 -12.37 -16.56
C THR A 105 -0.71 -10.90 -16.86
N ASN A 106 -1.76 -10.16 -17.22
CA ASN A 106 -1.65 -8.75 -17.61
C ASN A 106 -2.64 -7.87 -16.83
N VAL A 107 -2.39 -6.56 -16.87
CA VAL A 107 -3.20 -5.55 -16.16
C VAL A 107 -4.67 -5.60 -16.57
N ALA A 108 -4.98 -5.78 -17.86
CA ALA A 108 -6.36 -5.81 -18.34
C ALA A 108 -7.18 -6.96 -17.71
N PHE A 109 -6.55 -8.08 -17.36
CA PHE A 109 -7.23 -9.15 -16.62
C PHE A 109 -7.59 -8.71 -15.20
N GLY A 110 -6.68 -8.01 -14.52
CA GLY A 110 -6.89 -7.38 -13.20
C GLY A 110 -8.01 -6.37 -13.21
N ASP A 111 -8.04 -5.54 -14.23
CA ASP A 111 -9.00 -4.45 -14.37
C ASP A 111 -10.42 -4.91 -14.62
N LYS A 112 -10.60 -6.13 -15.16
CA LYS A 112 -11.88 -6.55 -15.76
C LYS A 112 -12.44 -7.84 -15.19
N VAL A 113 -11.65 -8.91 -15.07
CA VAL A 113 -12.22 -10.26 -15.02
C VAL A 113 -11.58 -11.24 -14.02
N ILE A 114 -10.38 -10.98 -13.51
CA ILE A 114 -9.66 -11.99 -12.70
C ILE A 114 -10.10 -12.03 -11.22
N GLY A 115 -10.83 -11.01 -10.75
CA GLY A 115 -11.45 -10.96 -9.43
C GLY A 115 -10.75 -10.08 -8.38
N THR A 116 -9.53 -9.59 -8.66
CA THR A 116 -8.88 -8.56 -7.84
C THR A 116 -9.60 -7.21 -7.98
N ASN A 117 -9.41 -6.31 -7.02
CA ASN A 117 -9.99 -4.97 -7.10
C ASN A 117 -9.04 -3.99 -7.82
N HIS A 118 -9.55 -3.25 -8.81
CA HIS A 118 -8.77 -2.30 -9.61
C HIS A 118 -8.77 -0.86 -9.05
N THR A 119 -9.44 -0.59 -7.93
CA THR A 119 -9.33 0.71 -7.25
C THR A 119 -8.09 0.67 -6.37
N LEU A 120 -6.97 1.11 -6.96
CA LEU A 120 -5.64 0.94 -6.41
C LEU A 120 -4.97 2.29 -6.09
N PRO A 121 -3.95 2.29 -5.22
CA PRO A 121 -3.21 3.50 -4.89
C PRO A 121 -2.33 3.96 -6.07
N THR A 122 -2.49 5.23 -6.47
CA THR A 122 -1.65 5.90 -7.47
C THR A 122 -0.63 6.84 -6.81
N GLN A 123 0.21 7.52 -7.60
CA GLN A 123 1.14 8.56 -7.11
C GLN A 123 2.06 8.07 -5.97
N ARG A 124 2.61 6.85 -6.10
CA ARG A 124 3.48 6.19 -5.11
C ARG A 124 2.80 5.84 -3.78
N ALA A 125 1.48 5.94 -3.68
CA ALA A 125 0.75 5.60 -2.45
C ALA A 125 0.80 4.11 -2.10
N GLY A 126 1.18 3.24 -3.05
CA GLY A 126 1.48 1.82 -2.81
C GLY A 126 2.61 1.57 -1.78
N ARG A 127 3.31 2.63 -1.34
CA ARG A 127 4.29 2.57 -0.24
C ARG A 127 3.66 2.47 1.15
N TYR A 128 2.42 2.95 1.33
CA TYR A 128 1.80 3.07 2.66
C TYR A 128 0.32 2.66 2.71
N THR A 129 -0.30 2.38 1.56
CA THR A 129 -1.68 1.86 1.50
C THR A 129 -1.84 0.82 0.41
N GLY A 130 -2.87 0.00 0.53
CA GLY A 130 -3.25 -1.00 -0.47
C GLY A 130 -4.55 -0.65 -1.18
N GLY A 131 -4.90 -1.50 -2.15
CA GLY A 131 -6.15 -1.43 -2.90
C GLY A 131 -7.42 -1.42 -2.06
N LEU A 132 -8.52 -1.07 -2.68
CA LEU A 132 -9.85 -1.22 -2.10
C LEU A 132 -10.10 -2.71 -1.76
N TRP A 133 -10.56 -2.96 -0.55
CA TRP A 133 -10.93 -4.29 -0.07
C TRP A 133 -12.09 -4.16 0.93
N VAL A 134 -12.72 -5.28 1.29
CA VAL A 134 -13.93 -5.29 2.15
C VAL A 134 -13.75 -4.52 3.46
N GLY A 135 -12.55 -4.54 4.06
CA GLY A 135 -12.26 -3.82 5.29
C GLY A 135 -12.38 -2.31 5.20
N LYS A 136 -12.32 -1.70 4.00
CA LYS A 136 -12.60 -0.26 3.82
C LYS A 136 -14.07 0.10 4.03
N PHE A 137 -14.96 -0.90 4.01
CA PHE A 137 -16.40 -0.74 4.28
C PHE A 137 -16.80 -1.21 5.69
N LEU A 138 -15.86 -1.73 6.47
CA LEU A 138 -16.11 -2.15 7.85
C LEU A 138 -15.95 -0.95 8.81
N LYS A 139 -16.81 -0.91 9.83
CA LYS A 139 -16.62 -0.04 11.00
C LYS A 139 -16.11 -0.89 12.15
N THR A 140 -14.84 -0.71 12.52
CA THR A 140 -14.21 -1.46 13.61
C THR A 140 -14.38 -0.71 14.94
N HIS A 141 -15.31 -1.16 15.78
CA HIS A 141 -15.49 -0.64 17.14
C HIS A 141 -14.81 -1.55 18.16
N SER A 142 -14.06 -0.97 19.09
CA SER A 142 -13.62 -1.65 20.31
C SER A 142 -14.63 -1.43 21.43
N TYR A 143 -14.89 -2.45 22.24
CA TYR A 143 -15.56 -2.31 23.53
C TYR A 143 -14.70 -2.97 24.60
N GLN A 144 -14.71 -2.41 25.81
CA GLN A 144 -14.10 -3.04 26.97
C GLN A 144 -15.13 -3.18 28.09
N ARG A 145 -15.02 -4.26 28.86
CA ARG A 145 -15.77 -4.45 30.11
C ARG A 145 -14.83 -5.02 31.15
N VAL A 146 -14.73 -4.36 32.29
CA VAL A 146 -14.05 -4.89 33.47
C VAL A 146 -15.09 -5.66 34.27
N LEU A 147 -14.83 -6.95 34.51
CA LEU A 147 -15.82 -7.89 35.07
C LEU A 147 -15.76 -8.02 36.59
N THR A 148 -14.63 -7.65 37.20
CA THR A 148 -14.43 -7.81 38.65
C THR A 148 -13.93 -6.52 39.28
N ASP A 149 -14.31 -6.33 40.53
CA ASP A 149 -13.85 -5.22 41.37
C ASP A 149 -12.32 -5.23 41.52
N GLU A 150 -11.72 -6.41 41.70
CA GLU A 150 -10.27 -6.59 41.75
C GLU A 150 -9.56 -6.12 40.47
N ALA A 151 -10.08 -6.48 39.29
CA ALA A 151 -9.51 -6.02 38.03
C ALA A 151 -9.66 -4.51 37.83
N SER A 152 -10.79 -3.93 38.27
CA SER A 152 -11.05 -2.49 38.25
C SER A 152 -10.07 -1.73 39.13
N ALA A 153 -9.82 -2.23 40.34
CA ALA A 153 -8.85 -1.67 41.27
C ALA A 153 -7.41 -1.81 40.75
N THR A 154 -7.06 -2.98 40.21
CA THR A 154 -5.72 -3.26 39.68
C THR A 154 -5.40 -2.35 38.50
N MET A 155 -6.29 -2.25 37.52
CA MET A 155 -6.12 -1.35 36.37
C MET A 155 -6.13 0.11 36.80
N GLY A 156 -6.99 0.47 37.74
CA GLY A 156 -7.03 1.81 38.33
C GLY A 156 -5.71 2.21 38.96
N ALA A 157 -5.02 1.29 39.66
CA ALA A 157 -3.74 1.60 40.28
C ALA A 157 -2.63 1.89 39.23
N TYR A 158 -2.57 1.12 38.14
CA TYR A 158 -1.66 1.39 37.03
C TYR A 158 -1.97 2.72 36.34
N CYS A 159 -3.24 2.94 35.99
CA CYS A 159 -3.70 4.15 35.31
C CYS A 159 -3.41 5.40 36.16
N SER A 160 -3.67 5.35 37.47
CA SER A 160 -3.36 6.44 38.40
C SER A 160 -1.90 6.88 38.34
N ARG A 161 -0.95 5.93 38.43
CA ARG A 161 0.48 6.24 38.38
C ARG A 161 0.91 6.86 37.05
N LEU A 162 0.42 6.31 35.93
CA LEU A 162 0.70 6.84 34.59
C LEU A 162 0.16 8.27 34.44
N CYS A 163 -1.09 8.50 34.82
CA CYS A 163 -1.70 9.82 34.73
C CYS A 163 -1.00 10.87 35.59
N MET A 164 -0.45 10.48 36.76
CA MET A 164 0.34 11.40 37.58
C MET A 164 1.69 11.76 36.95
N LEU A 165 2.35 10.82 36.27
CA LEU A 165 3.58 11.09 35.51
C LEU A 165 3.32 12.00 34.30
N GLU A 166 2.15 11.89 33.68
CA GLU A 166 1.72 12.71 32.54
C GLU A 166 1.16 14.09 32.96
N GLY A 167 0.96 14.33 34.25
CA GLY A 167 0.35 15.57 34.76
C GLY A 167 -1.18 15.65 34.63
N PHE A 168 -1.85 14.54 34.32
CA PHE A 168 -3.32 14.46 34.15
C PHE A 168 -4.04 14.05 35.45
N VAL A 169 -4.05 14.96 36.43
CA VAL A 169 -4.62 14.71 37.77
C VAL A 169 -6.10 14.27 37.72
N GLY A 170 -6.92 14.84 36.83
CA GLY A 170 -8.32 14.44 36.68
C GLY A 170 -8.50 12.99 36.19
N HIS A 171 -7.64 12.52 35.28
CA HIS A 171 -7.64 11.13 34.82
C HIS A 171 -7.14 10.19 35.93
N ALA A 172 -6.10 10.60 36.66
CA ALA A 172 -5.63 9.88 37.84
C ALA A 172 -6.76 9.70 38.86
N GLU A 173 -7.59 10.72 39.06
CA GLU A 173 -8.73 10.66 39.99
C GLU A 173 -9.87 9.76 39.51
N GLN A 174 -10.15 9.72 38.20
CA GLN A 174 -11.07 8.74 37.63
C GLN A 174 -10.63 7.31 37.94
N ALA A 175 -9.33 7.04 37.90
CA ALA A 175 -8.75 5.75 38.26
C ALA A 175 -8.71 5.53 39.78
N ASN A 176 -8.30 6.53 40.57
CA ASN A 176 -8.22 6.46 42.03
C ASN A 176 -9.56 6.17 42.68
N VAL A 177 -10.67 6.73 42.18
CA VAL A 177 -11.99 6.42 42.73
C VAL A 177 -12.37 4.95 42.53
N ARG A 178 -11.88 4.28 41.48
CA ARG A 178 -12.05 2.81 41.32
C ARG A 178 -11.17 2.04 42.29
N VAL A 179 -9.91 2.47 42.49
CA VAL A 179 -9.01 1.89 43.52
C VAL A 179 -9.63 2.01 44.92
N ARG A 180 -10.19 3.17 45.26
CA ARG A 180 -10.88 3.40 46.54
C ARG A 180 -12.13 2.55 46.66
N ARG A 181 -13.02 2.61 45.67
CA ARG A 181 -14.35 1.98 45.74
C ARG A 181 -14.30 0.46 45.66
N TYR A 182 -13.49 -0.07 44.74
CA TYR A 182 -13.48 -1.50 44.41
C TYR A 182 -12.27 -2.23 45.00
N GLY A 183 -11.18 -1.52 45.31
CA GLY A 183 -9.97 -2.09 45.92
C GLY A 183 -9.86 -1.87 47.41
N GLY A 184 -10.76 -1.10 48.03
CA GLY A 184 -10.72 -0.76 49.47
C GLY A 184 -9.48 0.02 49.90
N ARG A 185 -8.69 0.53 48.95
CA ARG A 185 -7.42 1.22 49.20
C ARG A 185 -7.61 2.72 49.13
N ASN A 186 -7.29 3.42 50.21
CA ASN A 186 -7.36 4.88 50.21
C ASN A 186 -6.19 5.49 49.42
N VAL A 187 -6.51 6.33 48.43
CA VAL A 187 -5.52 7.08 47.63
C VAL A 187 -5.90 8.56 47.74
N PRO A 188 -5.04 9.43 48.28
CA PRO A 188 -5.36 10.85 48.42
C PRO A 188 -5.74 11.49 47.08
N TYR A 189 -6.63 12.48 47.14
CA TYR A 189 -7.08 13.19 45.94
C TYR A 189 -5.89 13.91 45.29
N GLY A 190 -5.73 13.70 44.00
CA GLY A 190 -4.69 14.29 43.17
C GLY A 190 -3.31 13.68 43.37
N THR A 191 -3.24 12.44 43.87
CA THR A 191 -1.97 11.73 44.09
C THR A 191 -1.98 10.36 43.41
N SER A 192 -0.81 9.75 43.27
CA SER A 192 -0.68 8.42 42.66
C SER A 192 -1.13 7.31 43.62
N ALA A 193 -1.77 6.28 43.08
CA ALA A 193 -1.98 5.02 43.77
C ALA A 193 -0.63 4.29 43.90
N ASN A 194 -0.03 4.35 45.09
CA ASN A 194 1.23 3.67 45.41
C ASN A 194 1.14 2.15 45.18
#